data_AF-A0A0D6TG71-F1
#
_entry.id   AF-A0A0D6TG71-F1
#
_cell.length_a   1.000
_cell.length_b   1.000
_cell.length_c   1.000
_cell.angle_alpha   90.00
_cell.angle_beta   90.00
_cell.angle_gamma   90.00
#
_symmetry.space_group_name_H-M   'P 1'
#
loop_
_entity.id
_entity.type
_entity.pdbx_description
1 polymer ?
#
loop_
_entity_poly.entity_id
_entity_poly.type
_entity_poly.pdbx_seq_one_letter_code
_entity_poly.pdbx_strand_id
1 'polypeptide(L)'
;MALKTVLDNLDDVPEALHAEYKEIDGKFVLDLDGIDVHPTVVNLKTAHERQKQTNRTLQSDLTAARTRLEGLPDDFDADAYEALQAQAEGKAPAKTDEQVAQLRQQLERQKQTELAKKDERITTLLGAVQQSVLHGGLSKALDEIGVDPSLKPGAMALLMSKGALKLVEEDGQFKAQVDTDMGPMPVKNYVSDWSGSEEGKVYVKKATSGDALGGTGARFTDNPWDSSNGKKPNLTKQQQAISENPTKARQMAQAAGVTPNW
;
A
#
# COMPACT_ATOMS: atom_id res chain seq x y z
N MET A 1 22.54 37.58 -58.21
CA MET A 1 22.63 36.44 -57.26
C MET A 1 21.82 36.82 -56.03
N ALA A 2 20.94 35.95 -55.54
CA ALA A 2 20.22 36.19 -54.30
C ALA A 2 21.12 35.76 -53.13
N LEU A 3 21.36 36.64 -52.17
CA LEU A 3 22.09 36.30 -50.94
C LEU A 3 21.20 35.40 -50.07
N LYS A 4 21.74 34.28 -49.58
CA LYS A 4 21.02 33.40 -48.65
C LYS A 4 21.06 34.04 -47.26
N THR A 5 19.93 34.07 -46.57
CA THR A 5 19.79 34.67 -45.23
C THR A 5 20.37 33.81 -44.11
N VAL A 6 20.46 32.49 -44.32
CA VAL A 6 21.04 31.51 -43.40
C VAL A 6 21.92 30.54 -44.20
N LEU A 7 23.11 30.25 -43.68
CA LEU A 7 24.12 29.38 -44.29
C LEU A 7 24.69 28.41 -43.25
N ASP A 8 25.05 27.21 -43.72
CA ASP A 8 25.75 26.22 -42.91
C ASP A 8 27.28 26.40 -42.99
N ASN A 9 27.81 27.02 -44.07
CA ASN A 9 29.22 27.37 -44.27
C ASN A 9 29.36 28.64 -45.13
N LEU A 10 30.52 29.31 -45.04
CA LEU A 10 30.80 30.58 -45.74
C LEU A 10 31.40 30.42 -47.15
N ASP A 11 31.61 29.17 -47.60
CA ASP A 11 32.32 28.84 -48.84
C ASP A 11 31.60 29.35 -50.12
N ASP A 12 30.27 29.47 -50.07
CA ASP A 12 29.43 29.95 -51.17
C ASP A 12 29.27 31.49 -51.20
N VAL A 13 29.84 32.21 -50.23
CA VAL A 13 29.73 33.67 -50.10
C VAL A 13 31.05 34.34 -50.46
N PRO A 14 31.04 35.42 -51.27
CA PRO A 14 32.25 36.22 -51.51
C PRO A 14 32.87 36.72 -50.20
N GLU A 15 34.19 36.58 -50.05
CA GLU A 15 34.95 36.89 -48.83
C GLU A 15 34.71 38.32 -48.30
N ALA A 16 34.42 39.27 -49.20
CA ALA A 16 34.07 40.64 -48.86
C ALA A 16 32.76 40.79 -48.06
N LEU A 17 31.87 39.79 -48.09
CA LEU A 17 30.58 39.79 -47.40
C LEU A 17 30.59 38.89 -46.15
N HIS A 18 31.69 38.17 -45.86
CA HIS A 18 31.79 37.31 -44.67
C HIS A 18 31.65 38.11 -43.37
N ALA A 19 32.10 39.38 -43.36
CA ALA A 19 31.97 40.28 -42.22
C ALA A 19 30.51 40.62 -41.85
N GLU A 20 29.57 40.47 -42.80
CA GLU A 20 28.15 40.75 -42.63
C GLU A 20 27.35 39.53 -42.15
N TYR A 21 27.99 38.38 -41.92
CA TYR A 21 27.34 37.17 -41.39
C TYR A 21 27.78 36.91 -39.95
N LYS A 22 26.82 36.74 -39.03
CA LYS A 22 27.04 36.38 -37.63
C LYS A 22 26.67 34.93 -37.36
N GLU A 23 27.48 34.24 -36.57
CA GLU A 23 27.19 32.87 -36.14
C GLU A 23 26.18 32.87 -34.99
N ILE A 24 25.04 32.21 -35.18
CA ILE A 24 23.99 32.01 -34.17
C ILE A 24 23.56 30.53 -34.25
N ASP A 25 23.64 29.81 -33.12
CA ASP A 25 23.28 28.40 -32.99
C ASP A 25 23.93 27.47 -34.05
N GLY A 26 25.21 27.70 -34.38
CA GLY A 26 25.99 26.89 -35.32
C GLY A 26 25.66 27.12 -36.80
N LYS A 27 24.96 28.22 -37.13
CA LYS A 27 24.66 28.67 -38.49
C LYS A 27 25.06 30.12 -38.70
N PHE A 28 25.46 30.48 -39.92
CA PHE A 28 25.81 31.85 -40.29
C PHE A 28 24.56 32.58 -40.80
N VAL A 29 24.09 33.58 -40.05
CA VAL A 29 22.92 34.40 -40.36
C VAL A 29 23.38 35.76 -40.88
N LEU A 30 22.81 36.22 -41.98
CA LEU A 30 23.11 37.53 -42.56
C LEU A 30 22.59 38.62 -41.60
N ASP A 31 23.50 39.43 -41.07
CA ASP A 31 23.21 40.51 -40.14
C ASP A 31 22.89 41.80 -40.90
N LEU A 32 21.62 41.98 -41.24
CA LEU A 32 21.15 43.18 -41.93
C LEU A 32 20.78 44.25 -40.91
N ASP A 33 21.50 45.37 -40.94
CA ASP A 33 21.13 46.55 -40.16
C ASP A 33 19.74 47.07 -40.58
N GLY A 34 18.90 47.39 -39.60
CA GLY A 34 17.53 47.85 -39.82
C GLY A 34 16.49 46.79 -40.23
N ILE A 35 16.81 45.48 -40.20
CA ILE A 35 15.83 44.42 -40.53
C ILE A 35 14.59 44.44 -39.62
N ASP A 36 14.76 44.89 -38.38
CA ASP A 36 13.69 45.09 -37.41
C ASP A 36 12.68 46.17 -37.82
N VAL A 37 13.06 47.09 -38.71
CA VAL A 37 12.22 48.16 -39.24
C VAL A 37 11.52 47.74 -40.54
N HIS A 38 11.91 46.59 -41.12
CA HIS A 38 11.29 46.09 -42.34
C HIS A 38 9.80 45.80 -42.10
N PRO A 39 8.87 46.31 -42.94
CA PRO A 39 7.43 46.24 -42.69
C PRO A 39 6.91 44.82 -42.39
N THR A 40 7.46 43.79 -43.02
CA THR A 40 7.05 42.39 -42.77
C THR A 40 7.49 41.87 -41.40
N VAL A 41 8.67 42.25 -40.92
CA VAL A 41 9.21 41.84 -39.61
C VAL A 41 8.48 42.59 -38.50
N VAL A 42 8.21 43.88 -38.68
CA VAL A 42 7.37 44.68 -37.78
C VAL A 42 5.97 44.08 -37.66
N ASN A 43 5.34 43.71 -38.79
CA ASN A 43 4.03 43.09 -38.80
C ASN A 43 4.03 41.73 -38.10
N LEU A 44 5.06 40.92 -38.30
CA LEU A 44 5.19 39.62 -37.63
C LEU A 44 5.40 39.79 -36.13
N LYS A 45 6.27 40.72 -35.71
CA LYS A 45 6.55 41.03 -34.30
C LYS A 45 5.30 41.53 -33.58
N THR A 46 4.55 42.44 -34.20
CA THR A 46 3.29 42.96 -33.64
C THR A 46 2.20 41.89 -33.59
N ALA A 47 2.08 41.02 -34.60
CA ALA A 47 1.16 39.88 -34.56
C ALA A 47 1.52 38.88 -33.46
N HIS A 48 2.80 38.56 -33.30
CA HIS A 48 3.29 37.67 -32.25
C HIS A 48 3.06 38.25 -30.85
N GLU A 49 3.26 39.56 -30.67
CA GLU A 49 2.99 40.22 -29.38
C GLU A 49 1.49 40.22 -29.04
N ARG A 50 0.62 40.47 -30.03
CA ARG A 50 -0.84 40.32 -29.87
C ARG A 50 -1.20 38.88 -29.48
N GLN A 51 -0.61 37.89 -30.14
CA GLN A 51 -0.89 36.49 -29.85
C GLN A 51 -0.40 36.07 -28.46
N LYS A 52 0.76 36.56 -28.02
CA LYS A 52 1.22 36.39 -26.63
C LYS A 52 0.24 37.00 -25.63
N GLN A 53 -0.23 38.21 -25.89
CA GLN A 53 -1.20 38.87 -25.02
C GLN A 53 -2.51 38.09 -24.93
N THR A 54 -3.05 37.64 -26.08
CA THR A 54 -4.26 36.80 -26.12
C THR A 54 -4.07 35.47 -25.41
N ASN A 55 -2.92 34.81 -25.56
CA ASN A 55 -2.64 33.56 -24.84
C ASN A 55 -2.58 33.79 -23.33
N ARG A 56 -2.00 34.90 -22.88
CA ARG A 56 -1.94 35.26 -21.46
C ARG A 56 -3.34 35.50 -20.88
N THR A 57 -4.21 36.21 -21.60
CA THR A 57 -5.59 36.45 -21.16
C THR A 57 -6.42 35.16 -21.16
N LEU A 58 -6.27 34.32 -22.19
CA LEU A 58 -6.96 33.02 -22.22
C LEU A 58 -6.52 32.12 -21.06
N GLN A 59 -5.22 32.12 -20.71
CA GLN A 59 -4.73 31.38 -19.55
C GLN A 59 -5.31 31.91 -18.22
N SER A 60 -5.41 33.24 -18.05
CA SER A 60 -6.05 33.80 -16.85
C SER A 60 -7.55 33.47 -16.77
N ASP A 61 -8.26 33.52 -17.90
CA ASP A 61 -9.69 33.23 -17.93
C ASP A 61 -9.96 31.75 -17.68
N LEU A 62 -9.13 30.86 -18.23
CA LEU A 62 -9.23 29.41 -18.03
C LEU A 62 -8.95 29.06 -16.55
N THR A 63 -7.92 29.64 -15.94
CA THR A 63 -7.62 29.41 -14.53
C THR A 63 -8.73 29.95 -13.61
N ALA A 64 -9.27 31.13 -13.92
CA ALA A 64 -10.43 31.68 -13.21
C ALA A 64 -11.68 30.80 -13.36
N ALA A 65 -11.96 30.28 -14.55
CA ALA A 65 -13.09 29.38 -14.81
C ALA A 65 -12.93 28.03 -14.08
N ARG A 66 -11.72 27.44 -14.10
CA ARG A 66 -11.42 26.22 -13.34
C ARG A 66 -11.59 26.40 -11.84
N THR A 67 -11.06 27.50 -11.29
CA THR A 67 -11.19 27.80 -9.86
C THR A 67 -12.65 27.97 -9.46
N ARG A 68 -13.46 28.61 -10.32
CA ARG A 68 -14.91 28.68 -10.10
C ARG A 68 -15.52 27.29 -10.09
N LEU A 69 -15.26 26.48 -11.11
CA LEU A 69 -15.79 25.12 -11.27
C LEU A 69 -15.42 24.18 -10.11
N GLU A 70 -14.18 24.22 -9.62
CA GLU A 70 -13.73 23.42 -8.47
C GLU A 70 -14.40 23.80 -7.15
N GLY A 71 -14.90 25.03 -7.04
CA GLY A 71 -15.61 25.51 -5.85
C GLY A 71 -17.09 25.16 -5.82
N LEU A 72 -17.66 24.63 -6.90
CA LEU A 72 -19.07 24.21 -6.89
C LEU A 72 -19.18 22.77 -6.37
N PRO A 73 -20.14 22.50 -5.48
CA PRO A 73 -20.50 21.13 -5.10
C PRO A 73 -20.84 20.28 -6.32
N ASP A 74 -20.54 18.98 -6.28
CA ASP A 74 -20.83 18.03 -7.37
C ASP A 74 -22.34 17.97 -7.73
N ASP A 75 -23.21 18.40 -6.81
CA ASP A 75 -24.66 18.49 -6.95
C ASP A 75 -25.17 19.90 -7.31
N PHE A 76 -24.29 20.82 -7.72
CA PHE A 76 -24.69 22.16 -8.11
C PHE A 76 -25.54 22.16 -9.39
N ASP A 77 -26.78 22.62 -9.25
CA ASP A 77 -27.73 22.81 -10.35
C ASP A 77 -27.76 24.28 -10.78
N ALA A 78 -27.22 24.57 -11.97
CA ALA A 78 -27.14 25.91 -12.54
C ALA A 78 -28.53 26.50 -12.82
N ASP A 79 -29.50 25.68 -13.25
CA ASP A 79 -30.86 26.13 -13.54
C ASP A 79 -31.58 26.48 -12.24
N ALA A 80 -31.35 25.72 -11.17
CA ALA A 80 -31.87 26.03 -9.84
C ALA A 80 -31.28 27.34 -9.28
N TYR A 81 -29.99 27.60 -9.51
CA TYR A 81 -29.32 28.83 -9.10
C TYR A 81 -29.86 30.04 -9.87
N GLU A 82 -30.01 29.96 -11.19
CA GLU A 82 -30.61 31.03 -12.00
C GLU A 82 -32.07 31.30 -11.60
N ALA A 83 -32.85 30.25 -11.33
CA ALA A 83 -34.22 30.40 -10.84
C ALA A 83 -34.29 31.07 -9.45
N LEU A 84 -33.35 30.76 -8.55
CA LEU A 84 -33.21 31.43 -7.25
C LEU A 84 -32.81 32.90 -7.40
N GLN A 85 -31.89 33.20 -8.31
CA GLN A 85 -31.45 34.56 -8.59
C GLN A 85 -32.57 35.39 -9.22
N ALA A 86 -33.32 34.82 -10.17
CA ALA A 86 -34.51 35.45 -10.76
C ALA A 86 -35.64 35.68 -9.73
N GLN A 87 -35.78 34.79 -8.74
CA GLN A 87 -36.69 34.99 -7.60
C GLN A 87 -36.20 36.09 -6.65
N ALA A 88 -34.90 36.13 -6.33
CA ALA A 88 -34.32 37.18 -5.50
C ALA A 88 -34.42 38.57 -6.15
N GLU A 89 -34.30 38.64 -7.47
CA GLU A 89 -34.51 39.85 -8.27
C GLU A 89 -35.99 40.19 -8.53
N GLY A 90 -36.93 39.37 -8.03
CA GLY A 90 -38.37 39.60 -8.16
C GLY A 90 -38.94 39.48 -9.59
N LYS A 91 -38.17 38.89 -10.52
CA LYS A 91 -38.55 38.73 -11.94
C LYS A 91 -39.29 37.42 -12.21
N ALA A 92 -39.25 36.47 -11.28
CA ALA A 92 -40.01 35.24 -11.32
C ALA A 92 -41.15 35.28 -10.28
N PRO A 93 -42.32 34.66 -10.56
CA PRO A 93 -43.33 34.45 -9.53
C PRO A 93 -42.70 33.66 -8.38
N ALA A 94 -42.97 34.07 -7.14
CA ALA A 94 -42.59 33.28 -5.97
C ALA A 94 -43.07 31.84 -6.17
N LYS A 95 -42.19 30.86 -5.92
CA LYS A 95 -42.57 29.43 -5.95
C LYS A 95 -43.83 29.32 -5.10
N THR A 96 -44.92 28.81 -5.69
CA THR A 96 -46.17 28.60 -4.96
C THR A 96 -45.87 27.73 -3.74
N ASP A 97 -46.59 27.92 -2.63
CA ASP A 97 -46.38 27.14 -1.39
C ASP A 97 -46.35 25.61 -1.67
N GLU A 98 -47.10 25.15 -2.67
CA GLU A 98 -47.09 23.77 -3.17
C GLU A 98 -45.74 23.32 -3.76
N GLN A 99 -45.09 24.16 -4.57
CA GLN A 99 -43.77 23.85 -5.15
C GLN A 99 -42.69 23.81 -4.07
N VAL A 100 -42.76 24.71 -3.09
CA VAL A 100 -41.86 24.69 -1.92
C VAL A 100 -42.08 23.43 -1.08
N ALA A 101 -43.34 23.03 -0.87
CA ALA A 101 -43.69 21.81 -0.15
C ALA A 101 -43.17 20.54 -0.88
N GLN A 102 -43.31 20.47 -2.20
CA GLN A 102 -42.78 19.37 -3.00
C GLN A 102 -41.25 19.27 -2.93
N LEU A 103 -40.56 20.41 -3.03
CA LEU A 103 -39.09 20.45 -2.95
C LEU A 103 -38.59 20.03 -1.57
N ARG A 104 -39.26 20.47 -0.50
CA ARG A 104 -38.98 20.01 0.88
C ARG A 104 -39.19 18.51 1.02
N GLN A 105 -40.27 17.98 0.46
CA GLN A 105 -40.54 16.54 0.51
C GLN A 105 -39.49 15.73 -0.27
N GLN A 106 -39.04 16.24 -1.41
CA GLN A 106 -37.97 15.61 -2.19
C GLN A 106 -36.64 15.60 -1.43
N LEU A 107 -36.24 16.74 -0.86
CA LEU A 107 -35.03 16.86 -0.05
C LEU A 107 -35.09 15.96 1.19
N GLU A 108 -36.23 15.88 1.86
CA GLU A 108 -36.43 15.01 3.02
C GLU A 108 -36.27 13.54 2.62
N ARG A 109 -36.88 13.11 1.50
CA ARG A 109 -36.70 11.74 0.98
C ARG A 109 -35.26 11.45 0.59
N GLN A 110 -34.58 12.39 -0.05
CA GLN A 110 -33.16 12.25 -0.42
C GLN A 110 -32.30 12.09 0.83
N LYS A 111 -32.48 12.96 1.84
CA LYS A 111 -31.75 12.87 3.11
C LYS A 111 -32.02 11.56 3.84
N GLN A 112 -33.27 11.11 3.91
CA GLN A 112 -33.59 9.82 4.52
C GLN A 112 -32.93 8.66 3.78
N THR A 113 -32.91 8.69 2.45
CA THR A 113 -32.23 7.68 1.62
C THR A 113 -30.71 7.70 1.84
N GLU A 114 -30.11 8.88 1.95
CA GLU A 114 -28.68 9.02 2.23
C GLU A 114 -28.31 8.57 3.63
N LEU A 115 -29.12 8.92 4.64
CA LEU A 115 -28.93 8.46 6.01
C LEU A 115 -29.01 6.94 6.08
N ALA A 116 -30.03 6.32 5.46
CA ALA A 116 -30.14 4.86 5.40
C ALA A 116 -28.91 4.21 4.75
N LYS A 117 -28.40 4.77 3.64
CA LYS A 117 -27.17 4.29 2.98
C LYS A 117 -25.93 4.46 3.87
N LYS A 118 -25.81 5.59 4.58
CA LYS A 118 -24.71 5.84 5.51
C LYS A 118 -24.77 4.87 6.69
N ASP A 119 -25.95 4.62 7.24
CA ASP A 119 -26.15 3.68 8.33
C ASP A 119 -25.83 2.23 7.89
N GLU A 120 -26.27 1.81 6.70
CA GLU A 120 -25.90 0.52 6.13
C GLU A 120 -24.38 0.41 5.91
N ARG A 121 -23.73 1.49 5.46
CA ARG A 121 -22.28 1.51 5.30
C ARG A 121 -21.56 1.46 6.63
N ILE A 122 -22.04 2.19 7.64
CA ILE A 122 -21.48 2.19 9.00
C ILE A 122 -21.61 0.80 9.62
N THR A 123 -22.76 0.14 9.53
CA THR A 123 -22.94 -1.22 10.08
C THR A 123 -22.03 -2.22 9.39
N THR A 124 -21.89 -2.14 8.06
CA THR A 124 -20.97 -2.99 7.29
C THR A 124 -19.51 -2.76 7.70
N LEU A 125 -19.09 -1.49 7.83
CA LEU A 125 -17.73 -1.14 8.22
C LEU A 125 -17.44 -1.53 9.68
N LEU A 126 -18.38 -1.32 10.59
CA LEU A 126 -18.26 -1.75 11.99
C LEU A 126 -18.09 -3.27 12.08
N GLY A 127 -18.87 -4.04 11.31
CA GLY A 127 -18.70 -5.49 11.24
C GLY A 127 -17.31 -5.90 10.74
N ALA A 128 -16.81 -5.25 9.69
CA ALA A 128 -15.46 -5.51 9.16
C ALA A 128 -14.36 -5.11 10.17
N VAL A 129 -14.49 -3.96 10.82
CA VAL A 129 -13.56 -3.49 11.86
C VAL A 129 -13.56 -4.47 13.03
N GLN A 130 -14.73 -4.87 13.52
CA GLN A 130 -14.86 -5.85 14.59
C GLN A 130 -14.14 -7.15 14.24
N GLN A 131 -14.40 -7.72 13.06
CA GLN A 131 -13.72 -8.95 12.61
C GLN A 131 -12.19 -8.76 12.55
N SER A 132 -11.72 -7.65 11.98
CA SER A 132 -10.29 -7.38 11.83
C SER A 132 -9.56 -7.19 13.16
N VAL A 133 -10.17 -6.48 14.11
CA VAL A 133 -9.57 -6.19 15.43
C VAL A 133 -9.58 -7.44 16.30
N LEU A 134 -10.68 -8.20 16.30
CA LEU A 134 -10.76 -9.46 17.03
C LEU A 134 -9.78 -10.49 16.48
N HIS A 135 -9.75 -10.68 15.16
CA HIS A 135 -8.84 -11.60 14.49
C HIS A 135 -7.38 -11.19 14.68
N GLY A 136 -7.06 -9.91 14.47
CA GLY A 136 -5.71 -9.37 14.66
C GLY A 136 -5.23 -9.47 16.11
N GLY A 137 -6.08 -9.14 17.09
CA GLY A 137 -5.76 -9.24 18.51
C GLY A 137 -5.51 -10.68 18.94
N LEU A 138 -6.37 -11.61 18.52
CA LEU A 138 -6.22 -13.03 18.82
C LEU A 138 -5.00 -13.64 18.12
N SER A 139 -4.75 -13.28 16.85
CA SER A 139 -3.57 -13.71 16.09
C SER A 139 -2.27 -13.34 16.79
N LYS A 140 -2.16 -12.07 17.22
CA LYS A 140 -0.99 -11.56 17.95
C LYS A 140 -0.81 -12.26 19.28
N ALA A 141 -1.89 -12.46 20.04
CA ALA A 141 -1.82 -13.18 21.31
C ALA A 141 -1.35 -14.64 21.14
N LEU A 142 -1.81 -15.33 20.10
CA LEU A 142 -1.36 -16.68 19.77
C LEU A 142 0.13 -16.74 19.36
N ASP A 143 0.60 -15.73 18.61
CA ASP A 143 2.01 -15.63 18.23
C ASP A 143 2.91 -15.39 19.45
N GLU A 144 2.51 -14.52 20.37
CA GLU A 144 3.26 -14.22 21.60
C GLU A 144 3.46 -15.46 22.49
N ILE A 145 2.53 -16.40 22.45
CA ILE A 145 2.56 -17.64 23.24
C ILE A 145 3.31 -18.77 22.50
N GLY A 146 3.68 -18.56 21.24
CA GLY A 146 4.45 -19.54 20.46
C GLY A 146 3.60 -20.72 19.98
N VAL A 147 2.33 -20.48 19.65
CA VAL A 147 1.48 -21.47 18.99
C VAL A 147 2.10 -21.90 17.66
N ASP A 148 1.99 -23.18 17.32
CA ASP A 148 2.49 -23.70 16.06
C ASP A 148 1.79 -23.01 14.87
N PRO A 149 2.51 -22.39 13.93
CA PRO A 149 1.92 -21.74 12.76
C PRO A 149 0.98 -22.65 11.95
N SER A 150 1.24 -23.95 11.91
CA SER A 150 0.39 -24.93 11.23
C SER A 150 -0.94 -25.18 11.94
N LEU A 151 -0.98 -25.01 13.26
CA LEU A 151 -2.18 -25.23 14.10
C LEU A 151 -2.89 -23.91 14.45
N LYS A 152 -2.27 -22.77 14.17
CA LYS A 152 -2.81 -21.43 14.47
C LYS A 152 -4.21 -21.18 13.92
N PRO A 153 -4.56 -21.55 12.66
CA PRO A 153 -5.93 -21.37 12.16
C PRO A 153 -6.97 -22.16 12.98
N GLY A 154 -6.61 -23.37 13.43
CA GLY A 154 -7.46 -24.21 14.27
C GLY A 154 -7.61 -23.66 15.70
N ALA A 155 -6.51 -23.23 16.32
CA ALA A 155 -6.53 -22.57 17.63
C ALA A 155 -7.41 -21.31 17.61
N MET A 156 -7.28 -20.51 16.56
CA MET A 156 -8.05 -19.30 16.37
C MET A 156 -9.54 -19.58 16.22
N ALA A 157 -9.94 -20.55 15.38
CA ALA A 157 -11.34 -20.94 15.23
C ALA A 157 -11.94 -21.46 16.55
N LEU A 158 -11.16 -22.22 17.34
CA LEU A 158 -11.59 -22.71 18.64
C LEU A 158 -11.82 -21.55 19.62
N LEU A 159 -10.88 -20.61 19.72
CA LEU A 159 -11.00 -19.48 20.65
C LEU A 159 -12.07 -18.48 20.23
N MET A 160 -12.31 -18.31 18.93
CA MET A 160 -13.43 -17.51 18.41
C MET A 160 -14.80 -18.12 18.69
N SER A 161 -14.90 -19.46 18.74
CA SER A 161 -16.15 -20.15 19.05
C SER A 161 -16.41 -20.31 20.55
N LYS A 162 -15.36 -20.42 21.36
CA LYS A 162 -15.46 -20.54 22.83
C LYS A 162 -15.49 -19.19 23.55
N GLY A 163 -14.73 -18.21 23.07
CA GLY A 163 -14.58 -16.92 23.73
C GLY A 163 -15.68 -15.95 23.32
N ALA A 164 -16.38 -15.37 24.30
CA ALA A 164 -17.25 -14.21 24.09
C ALA A 164 -16.40 -12.95 23.79
N LEU A 165 -15.73 -12.96 22.64
CA LEU A 165 -14.89 -11.88 22.15
C LEU A 165 -15.74 -10.66 21.84
N LYS A 166 -15.46 -9.56 22.53
CA LYS A 166 -16.14 -8.27 22.37
C LYS A 166 -15.14 -7.21 21.94
N LEU A 167 -15.63 -6.31 21.09
CA LEU A 167 -14.95 -5.08 20.74
C LEU A 167 -15.29 -4.03 21.80
N VAL A 168 -14.29 -3.45 22.43
CA VAL A 168 -14.45 -2.35 23.39
C VAL A 168 -13.71 -1.14 22.86
N GLU A 169 -14.38 0.00 22.82
CA GLU A 169 -13.76 1.28 22.49
C GLU A 169 -13.24 1.91 23.78
N GLU A 170 -11.94 2.14 23.84
CA GLU A 170 -11.26 2.79 24.96
C GLU A 170 -10.36 3.88 24.39
N ASP A 171 -10.53 5.13 24.83
CA ASP A 171 -9.78 6.32 24.36
C ASP A 171 -9.79 6.52 22.83
N GLY A 172 -10.92 6.23 22.18
CA GLY A 172 -11.06 6.33 20.72
C GLY A 172 -10.30 5.25 19.94
N GLN A 173 -9.84 4.19 20.62
CA GLN A 173 -9.22 3.02 20.00
C GLN A 173 -10.05 1.76 20.28
N PHE A 174 -10.30 0.98 19.23
CA PHE A 174 -10.93 -0.32 19.37
C PHE A 174 -9.93 -1.37 19.86
N LYS A 175 -10.24 -2.00 21.00
CA LYS A 175 -9.49 -3.12 21.58
C LYS A 175 -10.36 -4.36 21.66
N ALA A 176 -9.75 -5.53 21.46
CA ALA A 176 -10.40 -6.81 21.65
C ALA A 176 -10.31 -7.23 23.12
N GLN A 177 -11.45 -7.62 23.71
CA GLN A 177 -11.54 -8.19 25.06
C GLN A 177 -12.37 -9.48 25.02
N VAL A 178 -12.17 -10.35 26.01
CA VAL A 178 -12.96 -11.57 26.19
C VAL A 178 -13.82 -11.40 27.42
N ASP A 179 -15.13 -11.57 27.26
CA ASP A 179 -16.06 -11.59 28.38
C ASP A 179 -15.99 -12.97 29.06
N THR A 180 -15.65 -13.00 30.34
CA THR A 180 -15.56 -14.24 31.13
C THR A 180 -16.46 -14.14 32.35
N ASP A 181 -16.78 -15.26 33.00
CA ASP A 181 -17.60 -15.29 34.21
C ASP A 181 -17.02 -14.45 35.37
N MET A 182 -15.72 -14.14 35.30
CA MET A 182 -14.98 -13.31 36.25
C MET A 182 -14.85 -11.83 35.80
N GLY A 183 -15.50 -11.46 34.70
CA GLY A 183 -15.47 -10.13 34.10
C GLY A 183 -14.66 -10.04 32.79
N PRO A 184 -14.59 -8.83 32.20
CA PRO A 184 -13.87 -8.62 30.95
C PRO A 184 -12.36 -8.75 31.14
N MET A 185 -11.73 -9.56 30.30
CA MET A 185 -10.30 -9.82 30.34
C MET A 185 -9.64 -9.45 28.99
N PRO A 186 -8.41 -8.90 28.98
CA PRO A 186 -7.65 -8.72 27.75
C PRO A 186 -7.41 -10.05 27.03
N VAL A 187 -7.53 -10.06 25.70
CA VAL A 187 -7.34 -11.28 24.87
C VAL A 187 -6.00 -11.95 25.16
N LYS A 188 -4.94 -11.18 25.37
CA LYS A 188 -3.62 -11.72 25.72
C LYS A 188 -3.65 -12.63 26.96
N ASN A 189 -4.30 -12.19 28.03
CA ASN A 189 -4.37 -12.95 29.27
C ASN A 189 -5.22 -14.20 29.08
N TYR A 190 -6.35 -14.07 28.38
CA TYR A 190 -7.22 -15.21 28.07
C TYR A 190 -6.51 -16.30 27.27
N VAL A 191 -5.76 -15.93 26.23
CA VAL A 191 -4.99 -16.90 25.43
C VAL A 191 -3.86 -17.50 26.26
N SER A 192 -3.23 -16.73 27.16
CA SER A 192 -2.21 -17.23 28.08
C SER A 192 -2.79 -18.33 28.99
N ASP A 193 -3.92 -18.07 29.62
CA ASP A 193 -4.59 -19.04 30.50
C ASP A 193 -5.03 -20.29 29.72
N TRP A 194 -5.58 -20.10 28.51
CA TRP A 194 -5.93 -21.20 27.62
C TRP A 194 -4.71 -22.04 27.24
N SER A 195 -3.57 -21.44 26.94
CA SER A 195 -2.35 -22.16 26.55
C SER A 195 -1.80 -23.07 27.65
N GLY A 196 -2.07 -22.72 28.91
CA GLY A 196 -1.74 -23.54 30.09
C GLY A 196 -2.71 -24.69 30.34
N SER A 197 -3.88 -24.71 29.67
CA SER A 197 -4.85 -25.80 29.78
C SER A 197 -4.44 -27.04 28.98
N GLU A 198 -5.04 -28.19 29.29
CA GLU A 198 -4.79 -29.44 28.56
C GLU A 198 -5.14 -29.32 27.06
N GLU A 199 -6.14 -28.50 26.71
CA GLU A 199 -6.50 -28.25 25.32
C GLU A 199 -5.47 -27.37 24.61
N GLY A 200 -5.02 -26.29 25.25
CA GLY A 200 -4.11 -25.31 24.64
C GLY A 200 -2.68 -25.82 24.47
N LYS A 201 -2.20 -26.68 25.37
CA LYS A 201 -0.86 -27.30 25.28
C LYS A 201 -0.61 -28.05 23.98
N VAL A 202 -1.65 -28.60 23.35
CA VAL A 202 -1.54 -29.32 22.07
C VAL A 202 -1.16 -28.39 20.91
N TYR A 203 -1.50 -27.10 21.03
CA TYR A 203 -1.28 -26.09 20.01
C TYR A 203 0.05 -25.35 20.18
N VAL A 204 0.62 -25.33 21.38
CA VAL A 204 1.90 -24.65 21.67
C VAL A 204 3.06 -25.52 21.20
N LYS A 205 4.07 -24.91 20.55
CA LYS A 205 5.30 -25.64 20.18
C LYS A 205 5.94 -26.20 21.45
N LYS A 206 6.15 -27.52 21.49
CA LYS A 206 6.94 -28.14 22.55
C LYS A 206 8.33 -27.51 22.55
N ALA A 207 8.75 -26.99 23.71
CA ALA A 207 10.11 -26.50 23.88
C ALA A 207 11.06 -27.65 23.50
N THR A 208 11.78 -27.47 22.40
CA THR A 208 12.91 -28.34 22.07
C THR A 208 14.02 -27.87 22.99
N SER A 209 14.08 -28.41 24.21
CA SER A 209 15.19 -28.15 25.11
C SER A 209 16.49 -28.48 24.38
N GLY A 210 17.49 -27.61 24.50
CA GLY A 210 18.79 -27.73 23.83
C GLY A 210 19.60 -28.98 24.14
N ASP A 211 19.06 -29.93 24.91
CA ASP A 211 19.70 -31.17 25.33
C ASP A 211 18.88 -32.44 25.06
N ALA A 212 17.68 -32.32 24.46
CA ALA A 212 16.91 -33.49 24.02
C ALA A 212 17.10 -33.70 22.52
N LEU A 213 18.14 -34.45 22.15
CA LEU A 213 18.30 -34.97 20.79
C LEU A 213 17.07 -35.83 20.45
N GLY A 214 16.14 -35.25 19.70
CA GLY A 214 15.09 -36.00 19.03
C GLY A 214 15.75 -37.09 18.19
N GLY A 215 15.37 -38.35 18.45
CA GLY A 215 15.93 -39.51 17.79
C GLY A 215 15.64 -39.50 16.29
N THR A 216 16.46 -38.80 15.50
CA THR A 216 16.63 -39.07 14.08
C THR A 216 17.33 -40.42 13.96
N GLY A 217 16.55 -41.47 13.72
CA GLY A 217 17.03 -42.81 13.37
C GLY A 217 17.73 -42.80 12.01
N ALA A 218 18.90 -42.17 11.93
CA ALA A 218 19.78 -42.25 10.78
C ALA A 218 20.28 -43.71 10.66
N ARG A 219 19.68 -44.48 9.75
CA ARG A 219 20.17 -45.82 9.40
C ARG A 219 21.46 -45.68 8.59
N PHE A 220 22.60 -45.84 9.25
CA PHE A 220 23.89 -45.96 8.58
C PHE A 220 24.03 -47.37 8.02
N THR A 221 24.10 -47.51 6.69
CA THR A 221 24.13 -48.80 5.99
C THR A 221 25.46 -49.55 6.10
N ASP A 222 26.58 -48.83 6.31
CA ASP A 222 27.91 -49.39 6.60
C ASP A 222 28.50 -48.68 7.82
N ASN A 223 27.96 -49.01 9.01
CA ASN A 223 28.40 -48.40 10.26
C ASN A 223 29.64 -49.13 10.81
N PRO A 224 30.81 -48.46 10.97
CA PRO A 224 32.04 -49.07 11.49
C PRO A 224 31.92 -49.60 12.93
N TRP A 225 30.93 -49.14 13.69
CA TRP A 225 30.63 -49.56 15.06
C TRP A 225 29.56 -50.65 15.15
N ASP A 226 28.95 -51.05 14.03
CA ASP A 226 27.92 -52.09 14.03
C ASP A 226 28.51 -53.48 14.31
N SER A 227 28.14 -54.03 15.47
CA SER A 227 28.47 -55.40 15.89
C SER A 227 27.30 -56.37 15.76
N SER A 228 26.21 -55.96 15.11
CA SER A 228 25.05 -56.83 14.88
C SER A 228 25.38 -57.92 13.86
N ASN A 229 24.66 -59.05 13.94
CA ASN A 229 24.79 -60.19 13.01
C ASN A 229 26.21 -60.82 12.92
N GLY A 230 26.98 -60.80 14.00
CA GLY A 230 28.29 -61.46 14.05
C GLY A 230 29.41 -60.72 13.29
N LYS A 231 29.14 -59.51 12.80
CA LYS A 231 30.17 -58.64 12.23
C LYS A 231 31.10 -58.12 13.33
N LYS A 232 32.41 -58.15 13.06
CA LYS A 232 33.41 -57.53 13.95
C LYS A 232 33.53 -56.03 13.60
N PRO A 233 33.50 -55.13 14.59
CA PRO A 233 33.74 -53.71 14.35
C PRO A 233 35.10 -53.48 13.67
N ASN A 234 35.14 -52.59 12.67
CA ASN A 234 36.36 -52.32 11.90
C ASN A 234 37.11 -51.11 12.50
N LEU A 235 38.11 -51.38 13.33
CA LEU A 235 38.90 -50.34 14.03
C LEU A 235 39.54 -49.33 13.07
N THR A 236 40.03 -49.76 11.92
CA THR A 236 40.69 -48.86 10.95
C THR A 236 39.68 -47.86 10.37
N LYS A 237 38.47 -48.32 10.03
CA LYS A 237 37.38 -47.45 9.56
C LYS A 237 36.85 -46.53 10.66
N GLN A 238 36.84 -46.99 11.91
CA GLN A 238 36.47 -46.14 13.06
C GLN A 238 37.46 -45.00 13.22
N GLN A 239 38.77 -45.28 13.18
CA GLN A 239 39.80 -44.25 13.32
C GLN A 239 39.78 -43.24 12.17
N GLN A 240 39.54 -43.69 10.94
CA GLN A 240 39.33 -42.81 9.79
C GLN A 240 38.11 -41.91 9.99
N ALA A 241 36.95 -42.48 10.35
CA ALA A 241 35.73 -41.71 10.57
C ALA A 241 35.86 -40.69 11.71
N ILE A 242 36.58 -41.03 12.78
CA ILE A 242 36.90 -40.11 13.90
C ILE A 242 37.79 -38.97 13.40
N SER A 243 38.80 -39.27 12.58
CA SER A 243 39.72 -38.25 12.05
C SER A 243 39.09 -37.33 11.01
N GLU A 244 38.20 -37.85 10.17
CA GLU A 244 37.55 -37.09 9.11
C GLU A 244 36.39 -36.24 9.65
N ASN A 245 35.54 -36.82 10.50
CA ASN A 245 34.35 -36.15 11.03
C ASN A 245 33.97 -36.65 12.44
N PRO A 246 34.54 -36.04 13.49
CA PRO A 246 34.23 -36.32 14.89
C PRO A 246 32.74 -36.41 15.22
N THR A 247 31.94 -35.44 14.77
CA THR A 247 30.51 -35.39 15.07
C THR A 247 29.73 -36.54 14.44
N LYS A 248 30.05 -36.87 13.18
CA LYS A 248 29.42 -37.97 12.44
C LYS A 248 29.81 -39.33 13.02
N ALA A 249 31.06 -39.50 13.41
CA ALA A 249 31.54 -40.71 14.06
C ALA A 249 30.85 -40.96 15.42
N ARG A 250 30.61 -39.91 16.22
CA ARG A 250 29.83 -40.05 17.47
C ARG A 250 28.39 -40.48 17.19
N GLN A 251 27.73 -39.93 16.17
CA GLN A 251 26.38 -40.34 15.77
C GLN A 251 26.33 -41.80 15.31
N MET A 252 27.33 -42.26 14.54
CA MET A 252 27.42 -43.66 14.12
C MET A 252 27.67 -44.61 15.30
N ALA A 253 28.56 -44.26 16.23
CA ALA A 253 28.81 -45.03 17.44
C ALA A 253 27.55 -45.15 18.31
N GLN A 254 26.84 -44.03 18.53
CA GLN A 254 25.59 -44.00 19.28
C GLN A 254 24.47 -44.80 18.59
N ALA A 255 24.38 -44.75 17.25
CA ALA A 255 23.44 -45.55 16.48
C ALA A 255 23.69 -47.07 16.60
N ALA A 256 24.94 -47.48 16.86
CA ALA A 256 25.31 -48.87 17.17
C ALA A 256 25.23 -49.21 18.67
N GLY A 257 24.76 -48.29 19.52
CA GLY A 257 24.67 -48.50 20.98
C GLY A 257 26.00 -48.35 21.73
N VAL A 258 27.04 -47.80 21.09
CA VAL A 258 28.34 -47.53 21.71
C VAL A 258 28.39 -46.08 22.20
N THR A 259 28.82 -45.86 23.44
CA THR A 259 29.05 -44.51 23.98
C THR A 259 30.51 -44.10 23.74
N PRO A 260 30.81 -43.19 22.80
CA PRO A 260 32.17 -42.76 22.52
C PRO A 260 32.74 -41.88 23.65
N ASN A 261 34.00 -42.09 24.03
CA ASN A 261 34.70 -41.34 25.10
C ASN A 261 35.94 -40.61 24.57
N TRP A 262 35.82 -39.99 23.40
CA TRP A 262 36.87 -39.24 22.71
C TRP A 262 36.32 -37.91 22.19
#